data_AF-A0A1H3HYT3-F1
#
_entry.id   AF-A0A1H3HYT3-F1
#
_cell.length_a   1.000
_cell.length_b   1.000
_cell.length_c   1.000
_cell.angle_alpha   90.00
_cell.angle_beta   90.00
_cell.angle_gamma   90.00
#
_symmetry.space_group_name_H-M   'P 1'
#
loop_
_entity.id
_entity.type
_entity.pdbx_description
1 polymer ?
#
loop_
_entity_poly.entity_id
_entity_poly.type
_entity_poly.pdbx_seq_one_letter_code
_entity_poly.pdbx_strand_id
1 'polypeptide(L)' 'MKSAPGTDELMRTLPSLDVEHPLPEAPWFEPGATWSARRAFLHIVAETAQHAGRIDVLRETIDGQKTMG' A
#
# COMPACT_ATOMS: atom_id res chain seq x y z
N MET A 1 -9.41 8.31 -0.10
CA MET A 1 -8.77 7.05 0.33
C MET A 1 -8.26 7.25 1.74
N LYS A 2 -8.68 6.41 2.70
CA LYS A 2 -8.29 6.55 4.11
C LYS A 2 -7.20 5.51 4.40
N SER A 3 -6.11 5.91 5.05
CA SER A 3 -5.10 5.00 5.58
C SER A 3 -5.72 4.10 6.66
N ALA A 4 -5.04 2.99 7.01
CA ALA A 4 -5.49 2.18 8.13
C ALA A 4 -5.49 3.03 9.42
N PRO A 5 -6.46 2.83 10.34
CA PRO A 5 -6.47 3.55 11.60
C PRO A 5 -5.12 3.44 12.33
N GLY A 6 -4.56 4.58 12.75
CA GLY A 6 -3.28 4.64 13.47
C GLY A 6 -2.02 4.71 12.59
N THR A 7 -2.10 4.49 11.27
CA THR A 7 -0.91 4.61 10.39
C THR A 7 -0.31 6.02 10.40
N ASP A 8 -1.17 7.04 10.35
CA ASP A 8 -0.75 8.45 10.36
C ASP A 8 -0.08 8.86 11.68
N GLU A 9 -0.55 8.32 12.80
CA GLU A 9 0.03 8.59 14.12
C GLU A 9 1.38 7.87 14.26
N LEU A 10 1.45 6.60 13.86
CA LEU A 10 2.68 5.82 13.85
C LEU A 10 3.80 6.51 13.07
N MET A 11 3.51 7.06 11.90
CA MET A 11 4.52 7.78 11.09
C MET A 11 5.03 9.05 11.77
N ARG A 12 4.20 9.73 12.55
CA ARG A 12 4.59 10.95 13.27
C ARG A 12 5.40 10.64 14.53
N THR A 13 5.20 9.48 15.13
CA THR A 13 5.85 9.10 16.39
C THR A 13 7.12 8.27 16.19
N LEU A 14 7.38 7.75 14.99
CA LEU A 14 8.60 7.00 14.71
C LEU A 14 9.85 7.89 14.86
N PRO A 15 10.91 7.42 15.52
CA PRO A 15 12.15 8.19 15.68
C PRO A 15 12.92 8.35 14.36
N SER A 16 12.73 7.43 13.41
CA SER A 16 13.22 7.51 12.03
C SER A 16 12.41 6.57 11.13
N LEU A 17 12.37 6.84 9.82
CA LEU A 17 11.82 5.91 8.84
C LEU A 17 12.75 4.72 8.56
N ASP A 18 13.98 4.76 9.06
CA ASP A 18 14.96 3.69 8.89
C ASP A 18 14.88 2.64 10.02
N VAL A 19 13.92 2.80 10.96
CA VAL A 19 13.62 1.78 11.98
C VAL A 19 13.22 0.48 11.29
N GLU A 20 13.93 -0.60 11.60
CA GLU A 20 13.65 -1.93 11.10
C GLU A 20 12.64 -2.67 11.97
N HIS A 21 11.73 -3.42 11.32
CA HIS A 21 10.80 -4.34 11.96
C HIS A 21 10.88 -5.71 11.28
N PRO A 22 10.81 -6.81 12.07
CA PRO A 22 10.72 -8.14 11.50
C PRO A 22 9.40 -8.31 10.75
N LEU A 23 9.48 -8.95 9.59
CA LEU A 23 8.29 -9.38 8.86
C LEU A 23 7.68 -10.60 9.55
N PRO A 24 6.35 -10.79 9.44
CA PRO A 24 5.71 -11.99 9.92
C PRO A 24 6.25 -13.21 9.17
N GLU A 25 6.30 -14.36 9.85
CA GLU A 25 6.64 -15.62 9.19
C GLU A 25 5.57 -15.96 8.15
N ALA A 26 5.97 -15.97 6.89
CA ALA A 26 5.10 -16.32 5.78
C ALA A 26 5.91 -16.94 4.64
N PRO A 27 5.34 -17.85 3.83
CA PRO A 27 6.08 -18.58 2.81
C PRO A 27 6.60 -17.72 1.64
N TRP A 28 6.14 -16.47 1.54
CA TRP A 28 6.60 -15.48 0.55
C TRP A 28 7.64 -14.49 1.11
N PHE A 29 8.00 -14.59 2.39
CA PHE A 29 9.09 -13.84 2.99
C PHE A 29 10.25 -14.77 3.31
N GLU A 30 11.47 -14.29 3.10
CA GLU A 30 12.67 -15.00 3.56
C GLU A 30 12.64 -15.12 5.10
N PRO A 31 13.10 -16.25 5.67
CA PRO A 31 13.18 -16.42 7.11
C PRO A 31 13.99 -15.30 7.78
N GLY A 32 13.40 -14.66 8.78
CA GLY A 32 14.04 -13.55 9.52
C GLY A 32 14.14 -12.23 8.74
N ALA A 33 13.43 -12.07 7.62
CA ALA A 33 13.44 -10.83 6.87
C ALA A 33 12.97 -9.63 7.72
N THR A 34 13.68 -8.51 7.61
CA THR A 34 13.33 -7.23 8.23
C THR A 34 13.10 -6.18 7.17
N TRP A 35 12.11 -5.31 7.36
CA TRP A 35 11.90 -4.13 6.54
C TRP A 35 12.07 -2.86 7.38
N SER A 36 12.56 -1.78 6.78
CA SER A 36 12.45 -0.47 7.38
C SER A 36 11.01 0.05 7.29
N ALA A 37 10.62 0.94 8.20
CA ALA A 37 9.32 1.63 8.14
C ALA A 37 9.14 2.35 6.78
N ARG A 38 10.21 2.92 6.23
CA ARG A 38 10.26 3.50 4.88
C ARG A 38 9.86 2.47 3.82
N ARG A 39 10.48 1.29 3.83
CA ARG A 39 10.23 0.24 2.83
C ARG A 39 8.79 -0.24 2.90
N ALA A 40 8.27 -0.50 4.11
CA ALA A 40 6.89 -0.90 4.30
C ALA A 40 5.90 0.16 3.79
N PHE A 41 6.14 1.43 4.10
CA PHE A 41 5.23 2.49 3.67
C PHE A 41 5.25 2.70 2.14
N LEU A 42 6.43 2.72 1.53
CA LEU A 42 6.56 2.83 0.08
C LEU A 42 5.88 1.67 -0.63
N HIS A 43 5.98 0.45 -0.08
CA HIS A 43 5.29 -0.72 -0.62
C HIS A 43 3.76 -0.53 -0.59
N ILE A 44 3.19 -0.08 0.53
CA ILE A 44 1.74 0.18 0.65
C ILE A 44 1.30 1.24 -0.37
N VAL A 45 2.04 2.34 -0.51
CA VAL A 45 1.72 3.41 -1.48
C VAL A 45 1.74 2.88 -2.91
N ALA A 46 2.76 2.09 -3.27
CA ALA A 46 2.90 1.52 -4.60
C ALA A 46 1.75 0.55 -4.93
N GLU A 47 1.44 -0.40 -4.04
CA GLU A 47 0.33 -1.34 -4.22
C GLU A 47 -1.00 -0.61 -4.38
N THR A 48 -1.20 0.42 -3.56
CA THR A 48 -2.43 1.21 -3.60
C THR A 48 -2.57 1.98 -4.90
N ALA A 49 -1.48 2.59 -5.40
CA ALA A 49 -1.48 3.27 -6.69
C ALA A 49 -1.75 2.30 -7.86
N GLN A 50 -1.14 1.11 -7.84
CA GLN A 50 -1.40 0.08 -8.85
C GLN A 50 -2.87 -0.34 -8.87
N HIS A 51 -3.47 -0.55 -7.69
CA HIS A 51 -4.87 -0.96 -7.59
C HIS A 51 -5.82 0.15 -8.01
N ALA A 52 -5.55 1.40 -7.60
CA ALA A 52 -6.32 2.55 -8.02
C ALA A 52 -6.31 2.72 -9.55
N GLY A 53 -5.14 2.60 -10.18
CA GLY A 53 -5.02 2.65 -11.64
C GLY A 53 -5.79 1.52 -12.33
N ARG A 54 -5.73 0.29 -11.79
CA ARG A 54 -6.52 -0.84 -12.32
C ARG A 54 -8.03 -0.61 -12.19
N ILE A 55 -8.48 -0.04 -11.08
CA ILE A 55 -9.89 0.28 -10.85
C ILE A 55 -10.36 1.41 -11.77
N ASP A 56 -9.50 2.38 -12.07
CA ASP A 56 -9.82 3.48 -12.99
C ASP A 56 -10.11 2.96 -14.40
N VAL A 57 -9.32 2.00 -14.90
CA VAL A 57 -9.60 1.31 -16.17
C VAL A 57 -10.98 0.63 -16.18
N LEU A 58 -11.36 -0.03 -15.07
CA LEU A 58 -12.68 -0.65 -14.95
C LEU A 58 -13.81 0.40 -14.94
N ARG A 59 -13.59 1.52 -14.25
CA ARG A 59 -14.53 2.65 -14.24
C ARG A 59 -14.71 3.19 -15.65
N GLU A 60 -13.63 3.49 -16.37
CA GLU A 60 -13.68 3.96 -17.76
C GLU A 60 -14.45 2.98 -18.65
N THR A 61 -14.25 1.68 -18.45
CA THR A 61 -14.95 0.63 -19.19
C THR A 61 -16.47 0.64 -18.89
N ILE A 62 -16.88 0.85 -17.64
CA ILE A 62 -18.30 0.89 -17.25
C ILE A 62 -18.96 2.23 -17.67
N ASP A 63 -18.28 3.35 -17.46
CA ASP A 63 -18.79 4.68 -17.79
C ASP A 63 -18.82 4.91 -19.31
N GLY A 64 -17.84 4.38 -20.05
CA GLY A 64 -17.82 4.38 -21.51
C GLY A 64 -18.94 3.54 -22.17
N GLN A 65 -19.55 2.61 -21.44
CA GLN A 65 -20.73 1.86 -21.89
C GLN A 65 -22.06 2.61 -21.70
N LYS A 66 -22.10 3.72 -20.94
CA LYS A 66 -23.35 4.46 -20.66
C LYS A 66 -23.78 5.47 -21.73
N THR A 67 -23.05 5.60 -22.85
CA THR A 67 -23.34 6.62 -23.89
C THR A 67 -23.43 6.11 -25.32
N MET A 68 -23.55 4.80 -25.55
CA MET A 68 -24.00 4.31 -26.85
C MET A 68 -25.53 4.19 -26.83
N GLY A 69 -26.19 5.27 -27.21
CA GLY A 69 -27.60 5.25 -27.62
C GLY A 69 -27.79 4.50 -28.94
#